data_AF-A0A353NMU9-F1
#
_entry.id   AF-A0A353NMU9-F1
#
_cell.length_a   1.000
_cell.length_b   1.000
_cell.length_c   1.000
_cell.angle_alpha   90.00
_cell.angle_beta   90.00
_cell.angle_gamma   90.00
#
_symmetry.space_group_name_H-M   'P 1'
#
loop_
_entity.id
_entity.type
_entity.pdbx_description
1 polymer ?
#
loop_
_entity_poly.entity_id
_entity_poly.type
_entity_poly.pdbx_seq_one_letter_code
_entity_poly.pdbx_strand_id
1 'polypeptide(L)'
;RLAGLVIGVPQTYEYLDKMQDRVIRFVEKHSDISTQRFRELMFQTGELTRDIGTVLVGKDAVEEGLINAVGGVGGALSKLQDLIKQRKEKEDVIH
;
A
#
# COMPACT_ATOMS: atom_id res chain seq x y z
N ARG A 1 34.43 31.52 -2.32
CA ARG A 1 35.00 30.27 -2.90
C ARG A 1 35.16 29.28 -1.75
N LEU A 2 34.37 28.21 -1.74
CA LEU A 2 34.57 26.98 -0.95
C LEU A 2 34.24 25.82 -1.90
N ALA A 3 35.26 25.35 -2.61
CA ALA A 3 35.28 24.02 -3.21
C ALA A 3 35.07 23.02 -2.05
N GLY A 4 34.29 21.96 -2.15
CA GLY A 4 34.15 21.07 -3.29
C GLY A 4 34.46 19.67 -2.77
N LEU A 5 33.51 19.08 -2.04
CA LEU A 5 33.46 17.64 -1.76
C LEU A 5 32.07 17.28 -1.20
N VAL A 6 31.04 17.35 -2.05
CA VAL A 6 29.74 16.71 -1.75
C VAL A 6 29.93 15.20 -1.95
N ILE A 7 30.66 14.56 -1.04
CA ILE A 7 30.77 13.11 -0.98
C ILE A 7 29.56 12.60 -0.20
N GLY A 8 28.75 11.77 -0.85
CA GLY A 8 27.81 10.89 -0.16
C GLY A 8 26.37 10.84 -0.68
N VAL A 9 26.05 11.45 -1.82
CA VAL A 9 24.64 11.71 -2.14
C VAL A 9 24.00 10.77 -3.21
N PRO A 10 24.68 10.28 -4.28
CA PRO A 10 24.02 9.43 -5.27
C PRO A 10 23.55 8.08 -4.71
N GLN A 11 24.39 7.42 -3.92
CA GLN A 11 24.08 6.08 -3.39
C GLN A 11 22.91 6.10 -2.40
N THR A 12 22.77 7.16 -1.61
CA THR A 12 21.65 7.31 -0.67
C THR A 12 20.33 7.54 -1.40
N TYR A 13 20.33 8.34 -2.48
CA TYR A 13 19.14 8.51 -3.32
C TYR A 13 18.73 7.21 -4.00
N GLU A 14 19.68 6.45 -4.56
CA GLU A 14 19.39 5.15 -5.18
C GLU A 14 18.86 4.13 -4.18
N TYR A 15 19.37 4.15 -2.94
CA TYR A 15 18.86 3.31 -1.86
C TYR A 15 17.41 3.66 -1.48
N LEU A 16 17.10 4.94 -1.33
CA LEU A 16 15.74 5.39 -1.00
C LEU A 16 14.74 5.04 -2.11
N ASP A 17 15.14 5.19 -3.37
CA ASP A 17 14.33 4.82 -4.54
C ASP A 17 14.03 3.31 -4.56
N LYS A 18 15.06 2.46 -4.34
CA LYS A 18 14.88 1.01 -4.20
C LYS A 18 13.97 0.62 -3.03
N MET A 19 14.07 1.34 -1.91
CA MET A 19 13.19 1.10 -0.76
C MET A 19 11.74 1.47 -1.09
N GLN A 20 11.51 2.59 -1.79
CA GLN A 20 10.18 3.00 -2.23
C GLN A 20 9.58 1.99 -3.21
N ASP A 21 10.35 1.54 -4.19
CA ASP A 21 9.92 0.51 -5.15
C ASP A 21 9.52 -0.80 -4.48
N ARG A 22 10.22 -1.21 -3.42
CA ARG A 22 9.86 -2.40 -2.64
C ARG A 22 8.52 -2.25 -1.93
N VAL A 23 8.26 -1.07 -1.35
CA VAL A 23 6.98 -0.77 -0.67
C VAL A 23 5.84 -0.76 -1.69
N ILE A 24 6.03 -0.10 -2.83
CA ILE A 24 5.02 -0.05 -3.92
C ILE A 24 4.65 -1.45 -4.38
N ARG A 25 5.63 -2.30 -4.68
CA ARG A 25 5.40 -3.68 -5.11
C ARG A 25 4.73 -4.54 -4.05
N PHE A 26 5.06 -4.32 -2.78
CA PHE A 26 4.40 -5.03 -1.68
C PHE A 26 2.92 -4.67 -1.61
N VAL A 27 2.59 -3.38 -1.66
CA VAL A 27 1.20 -2.90 -1.61
C VAL A 27 0.43 -3.40 -2.83
N GLU A 28 0.96 -3.22 -4.04
CA GLU A 28 0.33 -3.71 -5.29
C GLU A 28 0.05 -5.22 -5.25
N LYS A 29 0.95 -6.03 -4.69
CA LYS A 29 0.76 -7.48 -4.61
C LYS A 29 -0.33 -7.91 -3.62
N HIS A 30 -0.60 -7.08 -2.61
CA HIS A 30 -1.47 -7.41 -1.48
C HIS A 30 -2.75 -6.58 -1.44
N SER A 31 -3.02 -5.78 -2.47
CA SER A 31 -4.22 -4.96 -2.62
C SER A 31 -4.63 -4.89 -4.09
N ASP A 32 -5.78 -4.30 -4.38
CA ASP A 32 -6.31 -4.21 -5.75
C ASP A 32 -5.88 -2.91 -6.46
N ILE A 33 -5.04 -2.09 -5.81
CA ILE A 33 -4.52 -0.85 -6.40
C ILE A 33 -3.43 -1.12 -7.44
N SER A 34 -3.43 -0.35 -8.53
CA SER A 34 -2.34 -0.39 -9.51
C SER A 34 -1.11 0.40 -9.04
N THR A 35 0.09 -0.03 -9.44
CA THR A 35 1.32 0.76 -9.21
C THR A 35 1.18 2.21 -9.67
N GLN A 36 0.58 2.43 -10.85
CA GLN A 36 0.41 3.78 -11.41
C GLN A 36 -0.45 4.65 -10.49
N ARG A 37 -1.60 4.15 -10.04
CA ARG A 37 -2.49 4.88 -9.15
C ARG A 37 -1.86 5.12 -7.78
N PHE A 38 -1.18 4.11 -7.23
CA PHE A 38 -0.51 4.23 -5.94
C PHE A 38 0.60 5.29 -5.97
N ARG A 39 1.36 5.37 -7.07
CA ARG A 39 2.34 6.45 -7.28
C ARG A 39 1.67 7.82 -7.39
N GLU A 40 0.57 7.94 -8.13
CA GLU A 40 -0.18 9.21 -8.23
C GLU A 40 -0.61 9.72 -6.85
N LEU A 41 -1.13 8.85 -5.99
CA LEU A 41 -1.51 9.20 -4.61
C LEU A 41 -0.33 9.70 -3.77
N MET A 42 0.90 9.25 -4.06
CA MET A 42 2.11 9.78 -3.41
C MET A 42 2.48 11.19 -3.88
N PHE A 43 2.10 11.57 -5.12
CA PHE A 43 2.48 12.86 -5.73
C PHE A 43 1.37 13.92 -5.71
N GLN A 44 0.10 13.55 -5.54
CA GLN A 44 -1.09 14.44 -5.59
C GLN A 44 -1.27 15.34 -4.35
N THR A 45 -0.19 15.98 -3.86
CA THR A 45 -0.27 16.94 -2.74
C THR A 45 -0.48 18.38 -3.25
N GLY A 46 -1.57 19.02 -2.82
CA GLY A 46 -1.67 20.47 -2.75
C GLY A 46 -0.93 20.94 -1.49
N GLU A 47 0.04 21.84 -1.68
CA GLU A 47 0.87 22.46 -0.63
C GLU A 47 1.93 21.55 0.04
N LEU A 48 3.07 21.47 -0.66
CA LEU A 48 4.41 21.66 -0.09
C LEU A 48 5.01 20.69 0.96
N THR A 49 4.53 19.45 1.09
CA THR A 49 5.31 18.39 1.76
C THR A 49 5.20 17.05 1.03
N ARG A 50 6.24 16.74 0.24
CA ARG A 50 6.40 15.45 -0.47
C ARG A 50 6.52 14.23 0.46
N ASP A 51 6.64 14.45 1.77
CA ASP A 51 6.95 13.41 2.76
C ASP A 51 5.70 12.79 3.42
N ILE A 52 4.50 13.32 3.14
CA ILE A 52 3.24 12.87 3.79
C ILE A 52 2.38 12.03 2.84
N GLY A 53 2.38 12.34 1.54
CA GLY A 53 1.47 11.74 0.56
C GLY A 53 0.01 12.16 0.75
N THR A 54 -0.92 11.47 0.08
CA THR A 54 -2.37 11.68 0.24
C THR A 54 -2.89 10.94 1.48
N VAL A 55 -3.59 11.64 2.38
CA VAL A 55 -4.32 11.00 3.49
C VAL A 55 -5.68 10.53 2.97
N LEU A 56 -5.87 9.21 2.95
CA LEU A 56 -7.14 8.58 2.56
C LEU A 56 -7.94 8.20 3.80
N VAL A 57 -9.24 8.53 3.81
CA VAL A 57 -10.12 8.22 4.94
C VAL A 57 -11.04 7.06 4.56
N GLY A 58 -10.81 5.89 5.15
CA GLY A 58 -11.74 4.76 5.18
C GLY A 58 -12.35 4.37 3.83
N LYS A 59 -13.44 5.03 3.44
CA LYS A 59 -14.11 4.86 2.14
C LYS A 59 -13.18 5.11 0.98
N ASP A 60 -12.36 6.17 1.04
CA ASP A 60 -11.42 6.49 -0.03
C ASP A 60 -10.41 5.35 -0.21
N ALA A 61 -9.95 4.74 0.87
CA ALA A 61 -9.05 3.59 0.80
C ALA A 61 -9.72 2.32 0.23
N VAL A 62 -11.03 2.18 0.38
CA VAL A 62 -11.80 1.11 -0.29
C VAL A 62 -11.92 1.41 -1.78
N GLU A 63 -12.26 2.64 -2.15
CA GLU A 63 -12.41 3.06 -3.55
C GLU A 63 -11.10 2.97 -4.33
N GLU A 64 -9.98 3.31 -3.71
CA GLU A 64 -8.64 3.17 -4.27
C GLU A 64 -8.14 1.71 -4.29
N GLY A 65 -8.91 0.76 -3.74
CA GLY A 65 -8.56 -0.66 -3.73
C GLY A 65 -7.45 -1.04 -2.74
N LEU A 66 -7.10 -0.17 -1.80
CA LEU A 66 -6.09 -0.42 -0.77
C LEU A 66 -6.59 -1.37 0.32
N ILE A 67 -7.89 -1.34 0.61
CA ILE A 67 -8.56 -2.23 1.57
C ILE A 67 -9.91 -2.69 1.02
N ASN A 68 -10.43 -3.84 1.47
CA ASN A 68 -11.65 -4.39 0.90
C ASN A 68 -12.95 -3.80 1.48
N ALA A 69 -12.94 -3.30 2.73
CA ALA A 69 -14.12 -2.73 3.38
C ALA A 69 -13.75 -1.90 4.61
N VAL A 70 -14.65 -0.98 4.99
CA VAL A 70 -14.64 -0.31 6.29
C VAL A 70 -15.69 -0.95 7.20
N GLY A 71 -15.33 -1.23 8.45
CA GLY A 71 -16.25 -1.82 9.42
C GLY A 71 -15.64 -1.97 10.80
N GLY A 72 -16.44 -2.47 11.74
CA GLY A 72 -16.00 -2.79 13.10
C GLY A 72 -15.44 -4.22 13.22
N VAL A 73 -14.85 -4.50 14.39
CA VAL A 73 -14.26 -5.80 14.72
C VAL A 73 -15.24 -6.96 14.55
N GLY A 74 -16.52 -6.77 14.86
CA GLY A 74 -17.56 -7.78 14.66
C GLY A 74 -17.67 -8.24 13.20
N GLY A 75 -17.64 -7.30 12.25
CA GLY A 75 -17.68 -7.62 10.82
C GLY A 75 -16.42 -8.36 10.35
N ALA A 76 -15.25 -8.00 10.89
CA ALA A 76 -14.00 -8.70 10.60
C ALA A 76 -14.03 -10.16 11.10
N LEU A 77 -14.56 -10.40 12.31
CA LEU A 77 -14.66 -11.75 12.87
C LEU A 77 -15.65 -12.62 12.09
N SER A 78 -16.81 -12.08 11.72
CA SER A 78 -17.77 -12.80 10.87
C SER A 78 -17.16 -13.17 9.53
N LYS A 79 -16.45 -12.24 8.86
CA LYS A 79 -15.79 -12.53 7.59
C LYS A 79 -14.72 -13.62 7.72
N LEU A 80 -13.95 -13.62 8.81
CA LEU A 80 -12.97 -14.66 9.08
C LEU A 80 -13.63 -16.04 9.22
N GLN A 81 -14.73 -16.13 9.96
CA GLN A 81 -15.49 -17.37 10.13
C GLN A 81 -16.03 -17.88 8.78
N ASP A 82 -16.56 -16.98 7.94
CA ASP A 82 -17.03 -17.34 6.60
C ASP A 82 -15.90 -17.90 5.72
N LEU A 83 -14.71 -17.28 5.74
CA LEU A 83 -13.55 -17.76 4.98
C LEU A 83 -13.06 -19.13 5.47
N ILE A 84 -13.08 -19.36 6.79
CA ILE A 84 -12.74 -20.68 7.37
C ILE A 84 -13.74 -21.74 6.88
N LYS A 85 -15.04 -21.42 6.87
CA LYS A 85 -16.07 -22.35 6.40
C LYS A 85 -15.90 -22.67 4.91
N GLN A 86 -15.72 -21.65 4.06
CA GLN A 86 -15.50 -21.83 2.61
C GLN A 86 -14.27 -22.68 2.30
N ARG A 87 -13.22 -22.57 3.11
CA ARG A 87 -12.01 -23.38 2.95
C ARG A 87 -12.29 -24.87 3.23
N LYS A 88 -13.04 -25.18 4.29
CA LYS A 88 -13.41 -26.56 4.64
C LYS A 88 -14.30 -27.19 3.56
N GLU A 89 -15.32 -26.46 3.09
CA GLU A 89 -16.20 -26.94 2.02
C GLU A 89 -15.42 -27.27 0.73
N LYS A 90 -14.39 -26.50 0.39
CA LYS A 90 -13.51 -26.82 -0.74
C LYS A 90 -12.66 -28.08 -0.53
N GLU A 91 -12.24 -28.36 0.70
CA GLU A 91 -11.48 -29.57 1.03
C GLU A 91 -12.37 -30.82 0.96
N ASP A 92 -13.64 -30.71 1.40
CA ASP A 92 -14.62 -31.81 1.36
C ASP A 92 -15.11 -32.16 -0.06
N VAL A 93 -15.10 -31.22 -1.00
CA VAL A 93 -15.52 -31.44 -2.41
C VAL A 93 -14.41 -32.10 -3.26
N ILE A 94 -13.17 -32.10 -2.78
CA ILE A 94 -12.02 -32.71 -3.47
C ILE A 94 -11.85 -34.19 -3.07
N HIS A 95 -12.58 -34.66 -2.04
CA HIS A 95 -12.67 -36.07 -1.64
C HIS A 95 -13.94 -36.74 -2.13
#